data_AF-F8CI04-F1
#
_entry.id   AF-F8CI04-F1
#
_cell.length_a   1.000
_cell.length_b   1.000
_cell.length_c   1.000
_cell.angle_alpha   90.00
_cell.angle_beta   90.00
_cell.angle_gamma   90.00
#
_symmetry.space_group_name_H-M   'P 1'
#
loop_
_entity.id
_entity.type
_entity.pdbx_description
1 polymer ?
#
loop_
_entity_poly.entity_id
_entity_poly.type
_entity_poly.pdbx_seq_one_letter_code
_entity_poly.pdbx_strand_id
1 'polypeptide(L)' 'MQPFAEAAAQLCPYCGEEVEVAVDPIGVSSETYIEDCPVCCRPWTVQVSRDGEGFTVNLGRDDD' A
#
# COMPACT_ATOMS: atom_id res chain seq x y z
N MET A 1 5.70 -21.64 5.09
CA MET A 1 6.16 -20.30 4.68
C MET A 1 5.14 -19.83 3.67
N GLN A 2 4.22 -18.99 4.14
CA GLN A 2 2.98 -18.68 3.46
C GLN A 2 3.21 -17.67 2.32
N PRO A 3 2.83 -17.95 1.08
CA PRO A 3 2.85 -16.98 -0.02
C PRO A 3 1.54 -16.16 -0.08
N PHE A 4 0.96 -15.77 1.07
CA PHE A 4 -0.40 -15.23 1.11
C PHE A 4 -0.52 -13.73 0.83
N ALA A 5 0.58 -12.96 0.91
CA ALA A 5 0.59 -11.54 0.59
C ALA A 5 1.67 -11.23 -0.46
N GLU A 6 1.30 -10.44 -1.46
CA GLU A 6 2.20 -9.93 -2.48
C GLU A 6 2.72 -8.56 -2.05
N ALA A 7 4.04 -8.37 -2.09
CA ALA A 7 4.65 -7.10 -1.72
C ALA A 7 4.77 -6.18 -2.94
N ALA A 8 4.27 -4.95 -2.83
CA ALA A 8 4.49 -3.89 -3.79
C ALA A 8 5.46 -2.86 -3.22
N ALA A 9 6.60 -2.68 -3.87
CA ALA A 9 7.53 -1.60 -3.56
C ALA A 9 6.92 -0.26 -3.99
N GLN A 10 6.75 0.66 -3.04
CA GLN A 10 6.19 1.99 -3.24
C GLN A 10 7.09 3.03 -2.57
N LEU A 11 7.06 4.27 -3.05
CA LEU A 11 7.81 5.35 -2.44
C LEU A 11 6.92 6.11 -1.46
N CYS A 12 7.43 6.33 -0.25
CA CYS A 12 6.76 7.15 0.75
C CYS A 12 6.47 8.55 0.17
N PRO A 13 5.22 9.02 0.14
CA PRO A 13 4.91 10.35 -0.37
C PRO A 13 5.48 11.47 0.50
N TYR A 14 6.01 11.17 1.70
CA TYR A 14 6.55 12.16 2.63
C TYR A 14 8.07 12.23 2.67
N CYS A 15 8.76 11.12 3.00
CA CYS A 15 10.22 11.09 3.05
C CYS A 15 10.88 10.62 1.75
N GLY A 16 10.13 10.03 0.81
CA GLY A 16 10.65 9.48 -0.44
C GLY A 16 11.35 8.13 -0.32
N GLU A 17 11.30 7.48 0.85
CA GLU A 17 11.89 6.16 1.07
C GLU A 17 11.09 5.05 0.39
N GLU A 18 11.78 4.04 -0.14
CA GLU A 18 11.15 2.85 -0.70
C GLU A 18 10.68 1.92 0.42
N VAL A 19 9.41 1.54 0.36
CA VAL A 19 8.74 0.69 1.34
C VAL A 19 7.97 -0.43 0.64
N GLU A 20 7.85 -1.57 1.31
CA GLU A 20 7.10 -2.71 0.79
C GLU A 20 5.71 -2.73 1.41
N VAL A 21 4.68 -2.55 0.58
CA VAL A 21 3.28 -2.66 1.01
C VAL A 21 2.81 -4.08 0.75
N ALA A 22 2.41 -4.79 1.81
CA ALA A 22 1.84 -6.12 1.69
C ALA A 22 0.37 -6.02 1.24
N VAL A 23 0.03 -6.72 0.16
CA VAL A 23 -1.31 -6.79 -0.39
C VAL A 23 -1.77 -8.23 -0.46
N ASP A 24 -2.85 -8.55 0.21
CA ASP A 24 -3.53 -9.83 0.02
C ASP A 24 -4.22 -9.84 -1.36
N PRO A 25 -3.98 -10.85 -2.22
CA PRO A 25 -4.68 -10.96 -3.50
C PRO A 25 -6.18 -11.27 -3.35
N ILE A 26 -6.56 -11.80 -2.18
CA ILE A 26 -7.95 -12.13 -1.85
C ILE A 26 -8.48 -11.04 -0.91
N GLY A 27 -9.23 -10.10 -1.47
CA GLY A 27 -9.82 -8.97 -0.74
C GLY A 27 -10.95 -8.32 -1.53
N VAL A 28 -11.43 -7.16 -1.10
CA VAL A 28 -12.41 -6.41 -1.90
C VAL A 28 -11.72 -5.75 -3.11
N SER A 29 -12.50 -5.40 -4.14
CA SER A 29 -11.98 -4.85 -5.40
C SER A 29 -11.24 -3.53 -5.22
N SER A 30 -11.61 -2.74 -4.22
CA SER A 30 -10.97 -1.45 -3.93
C SER A 30 -10.93 -1.26 -2.42
N GLU A 31 -9.73 -1.21 -1.88
CA GLU A 31 -9.47 -1.02 -0.45
C GLU A 31 -8.71 0.29 -0.25
N THR A 32 -9.16 1.08 0.72
CA THR A 32 -8.47 2.29 1.15
C THR A 32 -8.32 2.23 2.65
N TYR A 33 -7.09 2.39 3.14
CA TYR A 33 -6.80 2.43 4.57
C TYR A 33 -5.65 3.39 4.86
N ILE A 34 -5.53 3.80 6.12
CA ILE A 34 -4.42 4.63 6.58
C ILE A 34 -3.40 3.73 7.27
N GLU A 35 -2.14 3.90 6.91
CA GLU A 35 -1.00 3.23 7.51
C GLU A 35 0.11 4.24 7.79
N ASP A 36 1.01 3.93 8.72
CA ASP A 36 2.11 4.80 9.09
C ASP A 36 3.39 4.41 8.36
N CYS A 37 4.17 5.40 7.92
CA CYS A 37 5.46 5.13 7.32
C CYS A 37 6.43 4.51 8.33
N PRO A 38 7.00 3.30 8.09
CA PRO A 38 7.94 2.67 9.02
C PRO A 38 9.26 3.42 9.17
N VAL A 39 9.53 4.41 8.32
CA VAL A 39 10.74 5.23 8.36
C VAL A 39 10.50 6.61 9.00
N CYS A 40 9.49 7.35 8.52
CA CYS A 40 9.25 8.74 8.95
C CYS A 40 8.07 8.94 9.90
N CYS A 41 7.37 7.87 10.28
CA CYS A 41 6.21 7.88 11.18
C CYS A 41 5.14 8.92 10.81
N ARG A 42 4.87 9.05 9.51
CA ARG A 42 3.78 9.88 8.99
C ARG A 42 2.66 9.00 8.45
N PRO A 43 1.39 9.29 8.80
CA PRO A 43 0.25 8.58 8.27
C PRO A 43 0.10 8.86 6.78
N TRP A 44 0.04 7.82 5.96
CA TRP A 44 -0.26 7.87 4.53
C TRP A 44 -1.56 7.12 4.23
N THR A 45 -2.16 7.43 3.09
CA THR A 45 -3.32 6.70 2.57
C THR A 45 -2.84 5.65 1.60
N VAL A 46 -3.16 4.39 1.87
CA VAL A 46 -2.92 3.26 0.97
C VAL A 46 -4.20 2.98 0.19
N GLN A 47 -4.11 3.05 -1.13
CA GLN A 47 -5.18 2.66 -2.04
C GLN A 47 -4.77 1.42 -2.82
N VAL A 48 -5.50 0.34 -2.62
CA VAL A 48 -5.31 -0.94 -3.32
C VAL A 48 -6.49 -1.17 -4.24
N SER A 49 -6.21 -1.26 -5.53
CA SER A 49 -7.20 -1.65 -6.54
C SER A 49 -6.86 -3.04 -7.07
N ARG A 50 -7.79 -3.98 -6.91
CA ARG A 50 -7.69 -5.35 -7.44
C ARG A 50 -8.57 -5.48 -8.65
N ASP A 51 -7.98 -5.86 -9.77
CA ASP A 51 -8.70 -6.24 -10.99
C ASP A 51 -8.43 -7.73 -11.24
N GLY A 52 -9.27 -8.44 -12.00
CA GLY A 52 -9.28 -9.92 -12.02
C GLY A 52 -7.97 -10.63 -12.41
N GLU A 53 -6.94 -9.88 -12.81
CA GLU A 53 -5.62 -10.35 -13.24
C GLU A 53 -4.45 -9.77 -12.41
N GLY A 54 -4.70 -8.90 -11.43
CA GLY A 54 -3.64 -8.32 -10.58
C GLY A 54 -4.11 -7.24 -9.61
N PHE A 55 -3.15 -6.52 -9.02
CA PHE A 55 -3.43 -5.43 -8.08
C PHE A 55 -2.53 -4.22 -8.36
N THR A 56 -3.03 -3.04 -8.03
CA THR A 56 -2.29 -1.77 -8.08
C THR A 56 -2.33 -1.12 -6.70
N VAL A 57 -1.16 -0.69 -6.22
CA VAL A 57 -1.04 0.06 -4.97
C VAL A 57 -0.67 1.50 -5.29
N ASN A 58 -1.34 2.44 -4.62
CA ASN A 58 -1.00 3.85 -4.66
C ASN A 58 -0.90 4.38 -3.22
N LEU A 59 0.17 5.12 -2.95
CA LEU A 59 0.36 5.84 -1.68
C LEU A 59 0.05 7.32 -1.86
N GLY A 60 -0.97 7.80 -1.16
CA GLY A 60 -1.37 9.20 -1.09
C GLY A 60 -1.01 9.84 0.25
N ARG A 61 -0.96 11.17 0.27
CA ARG A 61 -0.92 11.92 1.53
C ARG A 61 -2.36 12.07 2.04
N ASP A 62 -2.57 11.93 3.34
CA ASP A 62 -3.89 12.16 3.97
C ASP A 62 -4.25 13.67 4.06
N ASP A 63 -3.23 14.53 4.03
CA ASP A 63 -3.34 16.00 4.17
C ASP A 63 -3.82 16.76 2.89
N ASP A 64 -4.47 16.12 1.92
CA ASP A 64 -5.06 16.80 0.73
C ASP A 64 -6.60 16.77 0.72
#